data_AF-A0A396JF15-F1
#
_entry.id   AF-A0A396JF15-F1
#
_cell.length_a   1.000
_cell.length_b   1.000
_cell.length_c   1.000
_cell.angle_alpha   90.00
_cell.angle_beta   90.00
_cell.angle_gamma   90.00
#
_symmetry.space_group_name_H-M   'P 1'
#
loop_
_entity.id
_entity.type
_entity.pdbx_description
1 polymer ?
#
loop_
_entity_poly.entity_id
_entity_poly.type
_entity_poly.pdbx_seq_one_letter_code
_entity_poly.pdbx_strand_id
1 'polypeptide(L)'
;MVDAELYTNERVSLTYYGFCLANGSYTVNLHFAEIMFTDDQTYSSLGRRVFDIYIQGMQVQKDFNIAEAAGGVGKKVIKQFKDVVVTSNTLEIRLHWAGKRTLSPK
;
A
#
# COMPACT_ATOMS: atom_id res chain seq x y z
N MET A 1 9.05 32.55 10.10
CA MET A 1 9.49 31.14 10.11
C MET A 1 8.36 30.32 10.68
N VAL A 2 7.39 30.01 9.83
CA VAL A 2 6.24 29.14 10.13
C VAL A 2 5.85 28.52 8.78
N ASP A 3 5.24 27.33 8.79
CA ASP A 3 4.61 26.60 7.67
C ASP A 3 5.38 25.51 6.89
N ALA A 4 6.72 25.43 6.91
CA ALA A 4 7.39 24.38 6.10
C ALA A 4 7.07 22.94 6.57
N GLU A 5 6.90 22.73 7.88
CA GLU A 5 6.63 21.43 8.49
C GLU A 5 5.25 20.86 8.15
N LEU A 6 4.26 21.71 7.85
CA LEU A 6 2.90 21.28 7.54
C LEU A 6 2.83 20.57 6.18
N TYR A 7 3.67 21.00 5.23
CA TYR A 7 3.73 20.48 3.86
C TYR A 7 4.83 19.44 3.66
N THR A 8 5.64 19.12 4.68
CA THR A 8 6.76 18.16 4.50
C THR A 8 6.30 16.69 4.51
N ASN A 9 5.10 16.41 5.05
CA ASN A 9 4.56 15.07 5.19
C ASN A 9 3.18 14.98 4.54
N GLU A 10 3.12 15.01 3.20
CA GLU A 10 1.90 14.63 2.49
C GLU A 10 1.59 13.15 2.78
N ARG A 11 0.74 12.92 3.78
CA ARG A 11 0.21 11.61 4.13
C ARG A 11 -0.85 11.22 3.12
N VAL A 12 -0.40 10.71 1.97
CA VAL A 12 -1.33 10.23 0.94
C VAL A 12 -1.82 8.84 1.36
N SER A 13 -3.13 8.68 1.46
CA SER A 13 -3.76 7.37 1.65
C SER A 13 -4.79 7.16 0.56
N LEU A 14 -4.87 5.93 0.07
CA LEU A 14 -5.90 5.51 -0.86
C LEU A 14 -6.78 4.49 -0.16
N THR A 15 -8.07 4.78 -0.07
CA THR A 15 -9.03 3.89 0.57
C THR A 15 -10.04 3.40 -0.45
N TYR A 16 -10.25 2.09 -0.50
CA TYR A 16 -11.23 1.41 -1.32
C TYR A 16 -12.36 0.88 -0.44
N TYR A 17 -13.58 1.02 -0.94
CA TYR A 17 -14.77 0.50 -0.30
C TYR A 17 -15.48 -0.48 -1.24
N GLY A 18 -15.75 -1.68 -0.74
CA GLY A 18 -16.74 -2.59 -1.33
C GLY A 18 -18.04 -2.48 -0.55
N PHE A 19 -19.15 -2.17 -1.22
CA PHE A 19 -20.47 -2.02 -0.60
C PHE A 19 -21.38 -3.20 -0.93
N CYS A 20 -22.48 -3.33 -0.18
CA CYS A 20 -23.52 -4.34 -0.39
C CYS A 20 -23.00 -5.79 -0.33
N LEU A 21 -21.92 -6.04 0.40
CA LEU A 21 -21.41 -7.37 0.67
C LEU A 21 -22.32 -8.08 1.68
N ALA A 22 -22.50 -9.39 1.54
CA ALA A 22 -23.08 -10.17 2.63
C ALA A 22 -22.13 -10.13 3.83
N ASN A 23 -22.67 -10.21 5.05
CA ASN A 23 -21.82 -10.38 6.21
C ASN A 23 -21.23 -11.79 6.20
N GLY A 24 -19.92 -11.90 6.45
CA GLY A 24 -19.23 -13.17 6.36
C GLY A 24 -17.71 -13.06 6.31
N SER A 25 -17.06 -14.21 6.14
CA SER A 25 -15.61 -14.33 5.99
C SER A 25 -15.24 -14.35 4.50
N TYR A 26 -14.27 -13.53 4.12
CA TYR A 26 -13.83 -13.35 2.74
C TYR A 26 -12.34 -13.61 2.57
N THR A 27 -11.96 -14.07 1.38
CA THR A 27 -10.58 -13.99 0.90
C THR A 27 -10.43 -12.76 0.02
N VAL A 28 -9.56 -11.83 0.45
CA VAL A 28 -9.22 -10.62 -0.29
C VAL A 28 -7.92 -10.85 -1.05
N ASN A 29 -7.95 -10.70 -2.37
CA ASN A 29 -6.75 -10.72 -3.21
C ASN A 29 -6.46 -9.31 -3.72
N LEU A 30 -5.33 -8.74 -3.31
CA LEU A 30 -4.86 -7.45 -3.79
C LEU A 30 -3.80 -7.65 -4.87
N HIS A 31 -4.06 -7.09 -6.05
CA HIS A 31 -3.17 -7.18 -7.20
C HIS A 31 -2.35 -5.89 -7.31
N PHE A 32 -1.04 -6.02 -7.38
CA PHE A 32 -0.12 -4.90 -7.49
C PHE A 32 0.85 -5.09 -8.65
N ALA A 33 1.28 -3.98 -9.23
CA ALA A 33 2.42 -3.89 -10.12
C ALA A 33 3.01 -2.49 -9.99
N GLU A 34 4.33 -2.38 -9.88
CA GLU A 34 5.02 -1.08 -10.00
C GLU A 34 5.25 -0.83 -11.48
N ILE A 35 4.61 0.20 -12.03
CA ILE A 35 4.60 0.49 -13.47
C ILE A 35 5.18 1.87 -13.82
N MET A 36 5.43 2.72 -12.82
CA MET A 36 5.84 4.10 -13.03
C MET A 36 7.35 4.29 -12.92
N PHE A 37 7.99 3.63 -11.97
CA PHE A 37 9.44 3.73 -11.78
C PHE A 37 10.16 2.71 -12.66
N THR A 38 11.20 3.12 -13.37
CA THR A 38 12.05 2.25 -14.22
C THR A 38 13.18 1.62 -13.40
N ASP A 39 13.62 0.42 -13.79
CA ASP A 39 14.72 -0.34 -13.13
C ASP A 39 16.12 0.24 -13.40
N ASP A 40 16.20 1.50 -13.84
CA ASP A 40 17.47 2.19 -14.00
C ASP A 40 18.09 2.50 -12.63
N GLN A 41 19.42 2.68 -12.59
CA GLN A 41 20.18 2.89 -11.35
C GLN A 41 19.75 4.15 -10.54
N THR A 42 18.82 4.93 -11.09
CA THR A 42 18.11 6.04 -10.43
C THR A 42 17.02 5.59 -9.44
N TYR A 43 16.75 4.27 -9.34
CA TYR A 43 15.90 3.67 -8.29
C TYR A 43 16.35 4.00 -6.86
N SER A 44 17.59 4.47 -6.72
CA SER A 44 18.21 4.93 -5.48
C SER A 44 17.71 6.29 -4.98
N SER A 45 17.01 7.10 -5.80
CA SER A 45 16.63 8.48 -5.44
C SER A 45 15.14 8.84 -5.55
N LEU A 46 14.32 8.10 -6.30
CA LEU A 46 12.94 8.50 -6.59
C LEU A 46 11.92 7.45 -6.12
N GLY A 47 11.48 7.58 -4.88
CA GLY A 47 10.16 7.13 -4.41
C GLY A 47 9.87 5.63 -4.50
N ARG A 48 10.38 4.82 -3.57
CA ARG A 48 9.82 3.47 -3.38
C ARG A 48 8.36 3.59 -2.91
N ARG A 49 7.41 2.97 -3.63
CA ARG A 49 6.02 2.83 -3.16
C ARG A 49 5.97 1.80 -2.05
N VAL A 50 6.12 2.30 -0.83
CA VAL A 50 6.06 1.51 0.40
C VAL A 50 4.83 1.94 1.19
N PHE A 51 3.84 1.08 1.33
CA PHE A 51 2.62 1.39 2.08
C PHE A 51 2.30 0.34 3.13
N ASP A 52 1.61 0.81 4.16
CA ASP A 52 0.91 -0.07 5.09
C ASP A 52 -0.44 -0.44 4.48
N ILE A 53 -0.79 -1.72 4.51
CA ILE A 53 -2.08 -2.24 4.06
C ILE A 53 -2.94 -2.47 5.30
N TYR A 54 -4.11 -1.84 5.31
CA TYR A 54 -5.14 -2.07 6.28
C TYR A 54 -6.37 -2.70 5.62
N ILE A 55 -6.98 -3.64 6.30
CA ILE A 55 -8.27 -4.23 5.91
C ILE A 55 -9.18 -4.18 7.14
N GLN A 56 -10.37 -3.61 6.99
CA GLN A 56 -11.32 -3.40 8.11
C GLN A 56 -10.66 -2.69 9.31
N GLY A 57 -9.82 -1.69 9.04
CA GLY A 57 -9.08 -0.93 10.05
C GLY A 57 -7.88 -1.66 10.70
N MET A 58 -7.67 -2.95 10.43
CA MET A 58 -6.55 -3.72 10.96
C MET A 58 -5.36 -3.67 10.01
N GLN A 59 -4.16 -3.42 10.53
CA GLN A 59 -2.92 -3.46 9.73
C GLN A 59 -2.55 -4.91 9.41
N VAL A 60 -2.75 -5.31 8.16
CA VAL A 60 -2.49 -6.69 7.70
C VAL A 60 -1.10 -6.85 7.09
N GLN A 61 -0.48 -5.76 6.64
CA GLN A 61 0.89 -5.76 6.11
C GLN A 61 1.51 -4.40 6.36
N LYS A 62 2.69 -4.38 6.98
CA LYS A 62 3.50 -3.18 7.17
C LYS A 62 4.57 -3.06 6.10
N ASP A 63 4.92 -1.82 5.76
CA ASP A 63 6.06 -1.46 4.91
C ASP A 63 6.10 -2.27 3.60
N PHE A 64 4.95 -2.46 2.93
CA PHE A 64 4.84 -3.27 1.73
C PHE A 64 5.44 -2.55 0.52
N ASN A 65 6.59 -3.04 0.05
CA ASN A 65 7.23 -2.61 -1.18
C ASN A 65 6.78 -3.49 -2.36
N ILE A 66 6.07 -2.90 -3.33
CA ILE A 66 5.55 -3.64 -4.49
C ILE A 66 6.68 -4.27 -5.32
N ALA A 67 7.71 -3.49 -5.64
CA ALA A 67 8.78 -3.95 -6.54
C ALA A 67 9.62 -5.07 -5.91
N GLU A 68 9.96 -4.94 -4.61
CA GLU A 68 10.66 -6.01 -3.89
C GLU A 68 9.81 -7.28 -3.82
N ALA A 69 8.52 -7.15 -3.50
CA ALA A 69 7.61 -8.29 -3.44
C ALA A 69 7.35 -8.95 -4.80
N ALA A 70 7.38 -8.19 -5.90
CA ALA A 70 7.23 -8.69 -7.26
C ALA A 70 8.54 -9.21 -7.88
N GLY A 71 9.68 -9.00 -7.22
CA GLY A 71 11.00 -9.34 -7.75
C GLY A 71 11.44 -8.44 -8.92
N GLY A 72 10.99 -7.18 -8.93
CA GLY A 72 11.34 -6.16 -9.91
C GLY A 72 10.16 -5.30 -10.39
N VAL A 73 10.48 -4.21 -11.08
CA VAL A 73 9.52 -3.32 -11.75
C VAL A 73 8.78 -4.05 -12.88
N GLY A 74 7.54 -3.63 -13.15
CA GLY A 74 6.72 -4.14 -14.26
C GLY A 74 6.17 -5.55 -14.04
N LYS A 75 6.50 -6.18 -12.91
CA LYS A 75 6.04 -7.51 -12.54
C LYS A 75 4.80 -7.42 -11.65
N LYS A 76 3.86 -8.33 -11.86
CA LYS A 76 2.68 -8.46 -11.00
C LYS A 76 3.03 -9.19 -9.72
N VAL A 77 2.42 -8.79 -8.60
CA VAL A 77 2.39 -9.55 -7.35
C VAL A 77 0.97 -9.55 -6.79
N ILE A 78 0.56 -10.67 -6.21
CA ILE A 78 -0.77 -10.83 -5.60
C ILE A 78 -0.56 -11.10 -4.11
N LYS A 79 -1.21 -10.30 -3.26
CA LYS A 79 -1.26 -10.51 -1.82
C LYS A 79 -2.63 -11.02 -1.42
N GLN A 80 -2.66 -12.23 -0.88
CA GLN A 80 -3.87 -12.87 -0.41
C GLN A 80 -4.00 -12.71 1.11
N PHE A 81 -5.16 -12.23 1.54
CA PHE A 81 -5.55 -12.14 2.95
C PHE A 81 -6.82 -12.97 3.14
N LYS A 82 -6.71 -14.05 3.93
CA LYS A 82 -7.83 -14.93 4.26
C LYS A 82 -8.54 -14.42 5.50
N ASP A 83 -9.74 -14.94 5.72
CA ASP A 83 -10.52 -14.73 6.94
C ASP A 83 -10.82 -13.25 7.26
N VAL A 84 -11.00 -12.44 6.21
CA VAL A 84 -11.41 -11.04 6.35
C VAL A 84 -12.89 -11.00 6.68
N VAL A 85 -13.22 -10.53 7.89
CA VAL A 85 -14.60 -10.50 8.38
C VAL A 85 -15.30 -9.19 7.96
N VAL A 86 -16.43 -9.32 7.29
CA VAL A 86 -17.35 -8.21 6.96
C VAL A 86 -18.59 -8.31 7.84
N THR A 87 -18.88 -7.26 8.61
CA THR A 87 -20.01 -7.21 9.56
C THR A 87 -21.00 -6.08 9.29
N SER A 88 -20.62 -5.10 8.46
CA SER A 88 -21.39 -3.89 8.16
C SER A 88 -21.78 -3.78 6.68
N ASN A 89 -21.85 -4.91 5.98
CA ASN A 89 -22.04 -4.99 4.53
C ASN A 89 -21.00 -4.21 3.69
N THR A 90 -19.92 -3.75 4.35
CA THR A 90 -18.90 -2.89 3.78
C THR A 90 -17.52 -3.48 4.08
N LEU A 91 -16.70 -3.57 3.04
CA LEU A 91 -15.28 -3.90 3.13
C LEU A 91 -14.46 -2.63 2.90
N GLU A 92 -13.68 -2.23 3.90
CA GLU A 92 -12.69 -1.17 3.78
C GLU A 92 -11.29 -1.75 3.57
N ILE A 93 -10.59 -1.27 2.54
CA ILE A 93 -9.17 -1.53 2.33
C ILE A 93 -8.45 -0.19 2.20
N ARG A 94 -7.43 0.05 3.03
CA ARG A 94 -6.67 1.30 3.01
C ARG A 94 -5.20 1.02 2.75
N LEU A 95 -4.67 1.69 1.73
CA LEU A 95 -3.25 1.72 1.38
C LEU A 95 -2.70 3.05 1.90
N HIS A 96 -1.98 3.00 3.01
CA HIS A 96 -1.44 4.18 3.68
C HIS A 96 0.02 4.37 3.31
N TRP A 97 0.35 5.48 2.62
CA TRP A 97 1.74 5.83 2.37
C TRP A 97 2.35 6.52 3.60
N ALA A 98 3.25 5.82 4.30
CA ALA A 98 3.81 6.29 5.57
C ALA A 98 4.91 7.37 5.41
N GLY A 99 5.09 7.95 4.21
CA GLY A 99 6.10 8.97 3.95
C GLY A 99 7.56 8.50 4.11
N LYS A 100 7.78 7.19 4.24
CA LYS A 100 9.13 6.63 4.40
C LYS A 100 9.91 6.77 3.10
N ARG A 101 10.81 7.75 3.05
CA ARG A 101 11.97 7.73 2.17
C ARG A 101 12.91 6.63 2.67
N THR A 102 12.97 5.49 1.99
CA THR A 102 14.10 4.58 2.15
C THR A 102 15.34 5.27 1.58
N LEU A 103 16.15 5.88 2.46
CA LEU A 103 17.50 6.28 2.10
C LEU A 103 18.27 5.00 1.76
N SER A 104 18.78 4.93 0.53
CA SER A 104 19.78 3.92 0.16
C SER A 104 20.96 4.02 1.13
N PRO A 105 21.42 2.92 1.74
CA PRO A 105 22.75 2.93 2.37
C PRO A 105 23.76 3.24 1.26
N LYS A 106 24.67 4.16 1.56
CA LYS A 106 25.75 4.58 0.68
C LYS A 106 26.80 3.48 0.55
#